data_AF-A0A0F9GJ56-F1
#
_entry.id   AF-A0A0F9GJ56-F1
#
_cell.length_a   1.000
_cell.length_b   1.000
_cell.length_c   1.000
_cell.angle_alpha   90.00
_cell.angle_beta   90.00
_cell.angle_gamma   90.00
#
_symmetry.space_group_name_H-M   'P 1'
#
loop_
_entity.id
_entity.type
_entity.pdbx_description
1 polymer ?
#
loop_
_entity_poly.entity_id
_entity_poly.type
_entity_poly.pdbx_seq_one_letter_code
_entity_poly.pdbx_strand_id
1 'polypeptide(L)'
;MNIHLDSEVYRFNQVFFQKKATKNYNLTTKKLKKIIKSFFIFNISFFSLFLVEAILFTLLFSVFSSSVFLALLLASMFLTSFTYLVLLFYFQSKKTEQLINLKDHFIKVCKRALSIPIGSAEHHLTIALAALKLTDNLSENEHKLLKFPKIFFKIFKKLDSFLIKEDVFKFKESLLIAAILEHLNQLKISPTDLEVHTSLTNIYTSLFSLYKEAKVKIFFSKT
;
A
#
# COMPACT_ATOMS: atom_id res chain seq x y z
N MET A 1 29.91 -12.05 47.49
CA MET A 1 29.79 -10.94 46.52
C MET A 1 28.68 -11.32 45.55
N ASN A 2 27.44 -11.02 45.95
CA ASN A 2 26.24 -11.32 45.16
C ASN A 2 26.16 -10.30 44.02
N ILE A 3 26.44 -10.75 42.81
CA ILE A 3 26.12 -10.00 41.61
C ILE A 3 24.61 -10.15 41.44
N HIS A 4 23.86 -9.21 42.03
CA HIS A 4 22.51 -8.89 41.57
C HIS A 4 22.68 -8.42 40.12
N LEU A 5 22.51 -9.36 39.18
CA LEU A 5 22.29 -9.03 37.79
C LEU A 5 20.95 -8.30 37.74
N ASP A 6 21.03 -6.98 37.55
CA ASP A 6 19.92 -6.09 37.28
C ASP A 6 19.12 -6.59 36.07
N SER A 7 18.17 -7.50 36.31
CA SER A 7 17.18 -7.93 35.32
C SER A 7 16.12 -6.85 35.02
N GLU A 8 16.33 -5.62 35.50
CA GLU A 8 15.44 -4.47 35.30
C GLU A 8 15.96 -3.46 34.26
N VAL A 9 17.15 -3.67 33.70
CA VAL A 9 17.76 -2.75 32.73
C VAL A 9 17.30 -3.13 31.30
N TYR A 10 16.29 -2.39 30.81
CA TYR A 10 15.66 -2.44 29.47
C TYR A 10 14.60 -3.51 29.21
N ARG A 11 13.57 -3.63 30.07
CA ARG A 11 12.23 -3.91 29.52
C ARG A 11 11.85 -2.71 28.66
N PHE A 12 12.14 -2.79 27.37
CA PHE A 12 11.65 -1.88 26.34
C PHE A 12 10.25 -1.43 26.71
N ASN A 13 10.03 -0.12 26.83
CA ASN A 13 8.75 0.45 27.25
C ASN A 13 7.74 0.32 26.09
N GLN A 14 7.34 -0.93 25.86
CA GLN A 14 6.55 -1.41 24.75
C GLN A 14 5.24 -0.63 24.68
N VAL A 15 4.71 -0.24 25.83
CA VAL A 15 3.51 0.60 25.96
C VAL A 15 3.71 2.00 25.38
N PHE A 16 4.84 2.65 25.68
CA PHE A 16 5.16 3.98 25.15
C PHE A 16 5.40 3.93 23.63
N PHE A 17 6.16 2.93 23.16
CA PHE A 17 6.35 2.72 21.74
C PHE A 17 5.04 2.39 21.04
N GLN A 18 4.18 1.54 21.61
CA GLN A 18 2.87 1.24 21.05
C GLN A 18 1.99 2.49 20.92
N LYS A 19 1.98 3.39 21.92
CA LYS A 19 1.21 4.65 21.86
C LYS A 19 1.74 5.62 20.80
N LYS A 20 3.06 5.71 20.63
CA LYS A 20 3.68 6.54 19.59
C LYS A 20 3.54 5.91 18.20
N ALA A 21 3.62 4.59 18.12
CA ALA A 21 3.49 3.80 16.90
C ALA A 21 2.05 3.82 16.37
N THR A 22 1.02 3.76 17.22
CA THR A 22 -0.39 3.86 16.77
C THR A 22 -0.69 5.18 16.07
N LYS A 23 -0.11 6.30 16.56
CA LYS A 23 -0.18 7.59 15.85
C LYS A 23 0.46 7.49 14.46
N ASN A 24 1.63 6.85 14.37
CA ASN A 24 2.33 6.65 13.10
C ASN A 24 1.59 5.69 12.16
N TYR A 25 0.90 4.68 12.68
CA TYR A 25 0.06 3.77 11.88
C TYR A 25 -1.06 4.55 11.21
N ASN A 26 -1.79 5.35 11.99
CA ASN A 26 -2.88 6.18 11.46
C ASN A 26 -2.40 7.17 10.41
N LEU A 27 -1.23 7.80 10.61
CA LEU A 27 -0.64 8.70 9.62
C LEU A 27 -0.24 7.96 8.34
N THR A 28 0.36 6.77 8.47
CA THR A 28 0.78 5.94 7.34
C THR A 28 -0.44 5.47 6.54
N THR A 29 -1.48 4.97 7.21
CA THR A 29 -2.75 4.58 6.59
C THR A 29 -3.45 5.76 5.90
N LYS A 30 -3.41 6.97 6.49
CA LYS A 30 -3.93 8.18 5.84
C LYS A 30 -3.15 8.55 4.57
N LYS A 31 -1.82 8.46 4.60
CA LYS A 31 -0.97 8.71 3.42
C LYS A 31 -1.22 7.66 2.33
N LEU A 32 -1.31 6.38 2.69
CA LEU A 32 -1.69 5.30 1.78
C LEU A 32 -3.03 5.60 1.09
N LYS A 33 -4.06 5.97 1.88
CA LYS A 33 -5.36 6.37 1.34
C LYS A 33 -5.27 7.54 0.37
N LYS A 34 -4.41 8.53 0.63
CA LYS A 34 -4.19 9.68 -0.26
C LYS A 34 -3.58 9.25 -1.59
N ILE A 35 -2.58 8.35 -1.58
CA ILE A 35 -1.93 7.81 -2.78
C ILE A 35 -2.98 7.09 -3.65
N ILE A 36 -3.72 6.15 -3.06
CA ILE A 36 -4.77 5.38 -3.75
C ILE A 36 -5.85 6.31 -4.31
N LYS A 37 -6.32 7.29 -3.52
CA LYS A 37 -7.33 8.26 -3.95
C LYS A 37 -6.86 9.13 -5.12
N SER A 38 -5.60 9.54 -5.13
CA SER A 38 -5.04 10.34 -6.23
C SER A 38 -5.04 9.55 -7.54
N PHE A 39 -4.64 8.28 -7.50
CA PHE A 39 -4.64 7.41 -8.68
C PHE A 39 -6.06 7.14 -9.19
N PHE A 40 -7.01 6.93 -8.28
CA PHE A 40 -8.42 6.75 -8.65
C PHE A 40 -9.02 7.99 -9.32
N ILE A 41 -8.79 9.19 -8.76
CA ILE A 41 -9.27 10.45 -9.36
C ILE A 41 -8.70 10.66 -10.76
N PHE A 42 -7.42 10.33 -10.96
CA PHE A 42 -6.78 10.39 -12.28
C PHE A 42 -7.53 9.53 -13.31
N ASN A 43 -7.78 8.25 -12.99
CA ASN A 43 -8.47 7.35 -13.92
C ASN A 43 -9.91 7.81 -14.22
N ILE A 44 -10.64 8.26 -13.21
CA ILE A 44 -12.01 8.79 -13.40
C ILE A 44 -12.00 10.04 -14.27
N SER A 45 -11.03 10.94 -14.07
CA SER A 45 -10.95 12.17 -14.85
C SER A 45 -10.79 11.87 -16.34
N PHE A 46 -9.91 10.92 -16.70
CA PHE A 46 -9.72 10.51 -18.08
C PHE A 46 -10.92 9.73 -18.64
N PHE A 47 -11.53 8.85 -17.85
CA PHE A 47 -12.76 8.18 -18.26
C PHE A 47 -13.89 9.18 -18.55
N SER A 48 -14.06 10.18 -17.69
CA SER A 48 -15.06 11.23 -17.88
C SER A 48 -14.78 12.05 -19.14
N LEU A 49 -13.51 12.40 -19.39
CA LEU A 49 -13.10 13.15 -20.59
C LEU A 49 -13.41 12.34 -21.86
N PHE A 50 -13.01 11.07 -21.89
CA PHE A 50 -13.29 10.17 -23.01
C PHE A 50 -14.80 9.99 -23.25
N LEU A 51 -15.60 9.89 -22.19
CA LEU A 51 -17.06 9.77 -22.29
C LEU A 51 -17.70 11.04 -22.90
N VAL A 52 -17.20 12.22 -22.53
CA VAL A 52 -17.65 13.49 -23.13
C VAL A 52 -17.27 13.54 -24.61
N GLU A 53 -16.04 13.18 -24.98
CA GLU A 53 -15.62 13.11 -26.38
C GLU A 53 -16.47 12.14 -27.20
N ALA A 54 -16.78 10.95 -26.66
CA ALA A 54 -17.62 9.96 -27.32
C ALA A 54 -19.05 10.46 -27.54
N ILE A 55 -19.64 11.16 -26.56
CA ILE A 55 -20.97 11.77 -26.71
C ILE A 55 -20.94 12.87 -27.77
N LEU A 56 -19.94 13.76 -27.74
CA LEU A 56 -19.79 14.81 -28.75
C LEU A 56 -19.60 14.21 -30.15
N PHE A 57 -18.79 13.17 -30.27
CA PHE A 57 -18.56 12.47 -31.53
C PHE A 57 -19.87 11.89 -32.08
N THR A 58 -20.65 11.16 -31.26
CA THR A 58 -21.92 10.57 -31.70
C THR A 58 -22.97 11.60 -32.09
N LEU A 59 -23.07 12.71 -31.35
CA LEU A 59 -23.98 13.82 -31.68
C LEU A 59 -23.59 14.49 -33.01
N LEU A 60 -22.31 14.81 -33.20
CA LEU A 60 -21.81 15.51 -34.39
C LEU A 60 -21.71 14.58 -35.61
N PHE A 61 -21.50 13.28 -35.42
CA PHE A 61 -21.54 12.29 -36.49
C PHE A 61 -22.91 12.29 -37.18
N SER A 62 -23.99 12.40 -36.41
CA SER A 62 -25.37 12.46 -36.94
C SER A 62 -25.61 13.71 -37.80
N VAL A 63 -25.00 14.85 -37.45
CA VAL A 63 -25.27 16.15 -38.08
C VAL A 63 -24.30 16.48 -39.22
N PHE A 64 -23.03 16.08 -39.13
CA PHE A 64 -21.95 16.59 -39.97
C PHE A 64 -21.01 15.50 -40.53
N SER A 65 -21.60 14.46 -41.12
CA SER A 65 -20.90 13.24 -41.61
C SER A 65 -19.69 13.51 -42.54
N SER A 66 -19.70 14.59 -43.33
CA SER A 66 -18.63 14.93 -44.29
C SER A 66 -17.76 16.13 -43.87
N SER A 67 -17.78 16.52 -42.59
CA SER A 67 -17.09 17.71 -42.11
C SER A 67 -15.66 17.46 -41.60
N VAL A 68 -14.78 18.45 -41.78
CA VAL A 68 -13.44 18.50 -41.16
C VAL A 68 -13.52 18.39 -39.63
N PHE A 69 -14.62 18.83 -39.01
CA PHE A 69 -14.85 18.75 -37.57
C PHE A 69 -14.87 17.31 -37.05
N LEU A 70 -15.40 16.37 -37.83
CA LEU A 70 -15.47 14.96 -37.43
C LEU A 70 -14.07 14.32 -37.38
N ALA A 71 -13.23 14.64 -38.37
CA ALA A 71 -11.83 14.24 -38.37
C ALA A 71 -11.05 14.82 -37.18
N LEU A 72 -11.31 16.09 -36.84
CA LEU A 72 -10.69 16.76 -35.69
C LEU A 72 -11.10 16.12 -34.35
N LEU A 73 -12.37 15.77 -34.17
CA LEU A 73 -12.84 15.06 -32.98
C LEU A 73 -12.22 13.66 -32.86
N LEU A 74 -12.13 12.94 -33.97
CA LEU A 74 -11.49 11.63 -33.98
C LEU A 74 -10.00 11.76 -33.59
N ALA A 75 -9.30 12.75 -34.13
CA ALA A 75 -7.93 13.05 -33.74
C ALA A 75 -7.81 13.40 -32.25
N SER A 76 -8.76 14.17 -31.69
CA SER A 76 -8.83 14.46 -30.24
C SER A 76 -8.98 13.18 -29.42
N MET A 77 -9.89 12.27 -29.79
CA MET A 77 -10.08 11.00 -29.08
C MET A 77 -8.81 10.14 -29.10
N PHE A 78 -8.11 10.09 -30.24
CA PHE A 78 -6.81 9.42 -30.33
C PHE A 78 -5.76 10.08 -29.43
N LEU A 79 -5.68 11.41 -29.44
CA LEU A 79 -4.74 12.16 -28.61
C LEU A 79 -5.03 11.96 -27.11
N THR A 80 -6.29 12.00 -26.70
CA THR A 80 -6.74 11.72 -25.33
C THR A 80 -6.36 10.30 -24.91
N SER A 81 -6.62 9.32 -25.76
CA SER A 81 -6.29 7.91 -25.50
C SER A 81 -4.78 7.71 -25.35
N PHE A 82 -3.99 8.30 -26.27
CA PHE A 82 -2.54 8.24 -26.21
C PHE A 82 -1.99 8.92 -24.95
N THR A 83 -2.48 10.12 -24.64
CA THR A 83 -2.09 10.88 -23.44
C THR A 83 -2.43 10.11 -22.16
N TYR A 84 -3.60 9.47 -22.11
CA TYR A 84 -4.00 8.62 -21.01
C TYR A 84 -3.02 7.46 -20.81
N LEU A 85 -2.64 6.74 -21.88
CA LEU A 85 -1.72 5.60 -21.78
C LEU A 85 -0.34 6.03 -21.28
N VAL A 86 0.22 7.12 -21.82
CA VAL A 86 1.51 7.66 -21.38
C VAL A 86 1.46 8.04 -19.90
N LEU A 87 0.42 8.77 -19.49
CA LEU A 87 0.26 9.17 -18.09
C LEU A 87 -0.05 7.98 -17.18
N LEU A 88 -0.77 6.96 -17.66
CA LEU A 88 -1.05 5.75 -16.91
C LEU A 88 0.24 5.04 -16.51
N PHE A 89 1.17 4.85 -17.46
CA PHE A 89 2.48 4.26 -17.16
C PHE A 89 3.30 5.10 -16.18
N TYR A 90 3.28 6.43 -16.35
CA TYR A 90 3.94 7.35 -15.43
C TYR A 90 3.36 7.23 -14.00
N PHE A 91 2.03 7.28 -13.86
CA PHE A 91 1.37 7.21 -12.56
C PHE A 91 1.46 5.83 -11.92
N GLN A 92 1.49 4.74 -12.70
CA GLN A 92 1.73 3.39 -12.17
C GLN A 92 3.13 3.30 -11.54
N SER A 93 4.15 3.78 -12.23
CA SER A 93 5.54 3.80 -11.73
C SER A 93 5.65 4.67 -10.48
N LYS A 94 5.10 5.89 -10.54
CA LYS A 94 5.06 6.83 -9.42
C LYS A 94 4.31 6.28 -8.21
N LYS A 95 3.22 5.54 -8.41
CA LYS A 95 2.46 4.91 -7.32
C LYS A 95 3.32 3.88 -6.58
N THR A 96 3.99 3.00 -7.31
CA THR A 96 4.89 1.99 -6.72
C THR A 96 6.01 2.67 -5.91
N GLU A 97 6.63 3.71 -6.47
CA GLU A 97 7.66 4.49 -5.77
C GLU A 97 7.11 5.15 -4.50
N GLN A 98 5.91 5.73 -4.55
CA GLN A 98 5.26 6.32 -3.39
C GLN A 98 4.95 5.32 -2.28
N LEU A 99 4.60 4.07 -2.63
CA LEU A 99 4.39 2.99 -1.65
C LEU A 99 5.71 2.59 -0.98
N ILE A 100 6.78 2.43 -1.74
CA ILE A 100 8.12 2.14 -1.23
C ILE A 100 8.59 3.27 -0.29
N ASN A 101 8.49 4.52 -0.74
CA ASN A 101 8.83 5.70 0.04
C ASN A 101 8.00 5.82 1.32
N LEU A 102 6.72 5.43 1.29
CA LEU A 102 5.86 5.41 2.47
C LEU A 102 6.32 4.37 3.49
N LYS A 103 6.67 3.16 3.02
CA LYS A 103 7.23 2.08 3.85
C LYS A 103 8.57 2.51 4.45
N ASP A 104 9.49 3.05 3.66
CA ASP A 104 10.80 3.52 4.15
C ASP A 104 10.66 4.66 5.14
N HIS A 105 9.74 5.60 4.90
CA HIS A 105 9.43 6.66 5.84
C HIS A 105 8.90 6.11 7.17
N PHE A 106 8.00 5.12 7.12
CA PHE A 106 7.48 4.46 8.32
C PHE A 106 8.61 3.79 9.12
N ILE A 107 9.44 2.98 8.47
CA ILE A 107 10.59 2.31 9.11
C ILE A 107 11.56 3.34 9.70
N LYS A 108 11.86 4.42 8.98
CA LYS A 108 12.73 5.52 9.46
C LYS A 108 12.15 6.21 10.69
N VAL A 109 10.84 6.42 10.73
CA VAL A 109 10.16 6.99 11.91
C VAL A 109 10.22 6.02 13.09
N CYS A 110 10.04 4.71 12.86
CA CYS A 110 10.22 3.71 13.91
C CYS A 110 11.65 3.71 14.45
N LYS A 111 12.67 3.69 13.57
CA LYS A 111 14.10 3.76 13.93
C LYS A 111 14.41 4.97 14.82
N ARG A 112 13.86 6.15 14.50
CA ARG A 112 14.05 7.39 15.28
C ARG A 112 13.24 7.45 16.58
N ALA A 113 12.14 6.70 16.66
CA ALA A 113 11.28 6.70 17.84
C ALA A 113 11.83 5.78 18.94
N LEU A 114 12.76 4.88 18.60
CA LEU A 114 13.42 3.98 19.52
C LEU A 114 14.61 4.68 20.18
N SER A 115 14.68 4.59 21.50
CA SER A 115 15.87 4.97 22.27
C SER A 115 16.91 3.85 22.35
N ILE A 116 16.71 2.77 21.58
CA ILE A 116 17.56 1.56 21.56
C ILE A 116 18.75 1.82 20.62
N PRO A 117 19.98 1.40 20.98
CA PRO A 117 21.14 1.50 20.10
C PRO A 117 20.87 0.87 18.72
N ILE A 118 21.24 1.60 17.67
CA ILE A 118 21.06 1.17 16.28
C ILE A 118 21.90 -0.08 16.06
N GLY A 119 21.28 -1.11 15.48
CA GLY A 119 21.94 -2.38 15.17
C GLY A 119 21.92 -3.40 16.31
N SER A 120 21.30 -3.11 17.46
CA SER A 120 21.07 -4.15 18.46
C SER A 120 20.00 -5.15 18.01
N ALA A 121 20.04 -6.36 18.55
CA ALA A 121 19.02 -7.38 18.29
C ALA A 121 17.60 -6.85 18.61
N GLU A 122 17.43 -6.19 19.75
CA GLU A 122 16.16 -5.57 20.17
C GLU A 122 15.68 -4.48 19.21
N HIS A 123 16.60 -3.71 18.62
CA HIS A 123 16.27 -2.67 17.64
C HIS A 123 15.62 -3.29 16.41
N HIS A 124 16.24 -4.33 15.85
CA HIS A 124 15.73 -5.06 14.69
C HIS A 124 14.39 -5.74 14.98
N LEU A 125 14.28 -6.43 16.13
CA LEU A 125 13.06 -7.09 16.59
C LEU A 125 11.88 -6.10 16.67
N THR A 126 12.11 -4.95 17.30
CA THR A 126 11.05 -3.97 17.55
C THR A 126 10.52 -3.34 16.25
N ILE A 127 11.40 -3.12 15.26
CA ILE A 127 11.00 -2.59 13.95
C ILE A 127 10.18 -3.62 13.18
N ALA A 128 10.61 -4.89 13.19
CA ALA A 128 9.88 -5.97 12.56
C ALA A 128 8.48 -6.13 13.17
N LEU A 129 8.36 -6.12 14.49
CA LEU A 129 7.08 -6.13 15.20
C LEU A 129 6.21 -4.92 14.88
N ALA A 130 6.79 -3.72 14.72
CA ALA A 130 6.05 -2.53 14.32
C ALA A 130 5.49 -2.65 12.90
N ALA A 131 6.27 -3.21 11.97
CA ALA A 131 5.83 -3.46 10.59
C ALA A 131 4.71 -4.50 10.53
N LEU A 132 4.82 -5.59 11.30
CA LEU A 132 3.76 -6.59 11.45
C LEU A 132 2.46 -5.96 11.98
N LYS A 133 2.56 -5.20 13.07
CA LYS A 133 1.39 -4.56 13.68
C LYS A 133 0.74 -3.54 12.75
N LEU A 134 1.51 -2.88 11.88
CA LEU A 134 0.95 -2.03 10.83
C LEU A 134 0.20 -2.86 9.78
N THR A 135 0.74 -4.00 9.36
CA THR A 135 0.08 -4.95 8.45
C THR A 135 -1.25 -5.44 9.03
N ASP A 136 -1.29 -5.81 10.30
CA ASP A 136 -2.52 -6.24 10.99
C ASP A 136 -3.55 -5.10 11.05
N ASN A 137 -3.10 -3.91 11.45
CA ASN A 137 -3.95 -2.72 11.47
C ASN A 137 -4.49 -2.34 10.07
N LEU A 138 -3.76 -2.65 9.00
CA LEU A 138 -4.25 -2.48 7.64
C LEU A 138 -5.33 -3.51 7.30
N SER A 139 -5.16 -4.78 7.70
CA SER A 139 -6.16 -5.85 7.55
C SER A 139 -7.49 -5.49 8.22
N GLU A 140 -7.46 -5.00 9.46
CA GLU A 140 -8.66 -4.61 10.21
C GLU A 140 -9.37 -3.39 9.58
N ASN A 141 -8.61 -2.51 8.94
CA ASN A 141 -9.12 -1.24 8.43
C ASN A 141 -9.30 -1.21 6.89
N GLU A 142 -9.16 -2.34 6.18
CA GLU A 142 -9.33 -2.40 4.72
C GLU A 142 -10.68 -1.83 4.28
N HIS A 143 -11.76 -2.17 5.00
CA HIS A 143 -13.11 -1.68 4.72
C HIS A 143 -13.23 -0.15 4.84
N LYS A 144 -12.42 0.50 5.69
CA LYS A 144 -12.41 1.97 5.86
C LYS A 144 -11.61 2.65 4.75
N LEU A 145 -10.61 1.96 4.19
CA LEU A 145 -9.85 2.43 3.03
C LEU A 145 -10.73 2.43 1.76
N LEU A 146 -11.66 1.48 1.65
CA LEU A 146 -12.59 1.32 0.52
C LEU A 146 -13.71 2.39 0.43
N LYS A 147 -13.82 3.34 1.36
CA LYS A 147 -14.86 4.39 1.31
C LYS A 147 -14.47 5.52 0.35
N PHE A 148 -15.00 5.47 -0.88
CA PHE A 148 -14.87 6.45 -1.96
C PHE A 148 -16.11 7.37 -2.10
N PRO A 149 -15.99 8.55 -2.75
CA PRO A 149 -17.12 9.46 -2.95
C PRO A 149 -18.28 8.77 -3.70
N LYS A 150 -19.50 8.99 -3.21
CA LYS A 150 -20.72 8.22 -3.58
C LYS A 150 -21.11 8.30 -5.06
N ILE A 151 -20.71 9.36 -5.78
CA ILE A 151 -21.16 9.65 -7.14
C ILE A 151 -20.73 8.57 -8.16
N PHE A 152 -19.52 8.02 -8.04
CA PHE A 152 -18.99 7.03 -8.99
C PHE A 152 -19.15 5.57 -8.50
N PHE A 153 -19.75 5.39 -7.33
CA PHE A 153 -19.65 4.16 -6.54
C PHE A 153 -20.45 2.97 -7.12
N LYS A 154 -21.43 3.20 -8.01
CA LYS A 154 -22.22 2.10 -8.60
C LYS A 154 -21.52 1.43 -9.77
N ILE A 155 -20.95 2.21 -10.68
CA ILE A 155 -20.39 1.71 -11.95
C ILE A 155 -18.99 1.12 -11.70
N PHE A 156 -18.20 1.76 -10.84
CA PHE A 156 -16.80 1.39 -10.61
C PHE A 156 -16.57 0.50 -9.37
N LYS A 157 -17.61 0.14 -8.62
CA LYS A 157 -17.48 -0.59 -7.34
C LYS A 157 -16.58 -1.82 -7.41
N LYS A 158 -16.74 -2.63 -8.46
CA LYS A 158 -16.00 -3.89 -8.65
C LYS A 158 -14.54 -3.63 -9.01
N LEU A 159 -14.30 -2.71 -9.96
CA LEU A 159 -12.95 -2.34 -10.40
C LEU A 159 -12.17 -1.63 -9.29
N ASP A 160 -12.83 -0.74 -8.56
CA ASP A 160 -12.20 0.00 -7.45
C ASP A 160 -11.79 -0.94 -6.34
N SER A 161 -12.69 -1.82 -5.92
CA SER A 161 -12.39 -2.81 -4.88
C SER A 161 -11.21 -3.69 -5.28
N PHE A 162 -11.09 -4.05 -6.55
CA PHE A 162 -9.96 -4.82 -7.06
C PHE A 162 -8.65 -4.03 -7.00
N LEU A 163 -8.61 -2.82 -7.58
CA LEU A 163 -7.41 -1.97 -7.63
C LEU A 163 -6.91 -1.59 -6.23
N ILE A 164 -7.83 -1.24 -5.32
CA ILE A 164 -7.49 -0.88 -3.94
C ILE A 164 -6.93 -2.09 -3.19
N LYS A 165 -7.52 -3.28 -3.39
CA LYS A 165 -7.00 -4.52 -2.79
C LYS A 165 -5.61 -4.85 -3.28
N GLU A 166 -5.34 -4.65 -4.58
CA GLU A 166 -4.00 -4.86 -5.14
C GLU A 166 -2.97 -3.93 -4.51
N ASP A 167 -3.30 -2.64 -4.37
CA ASP A 167 -2.40 -1.65 -3.76
C ASP A 167 -2.15 -1.91 -2.27
N VAL A 168 -3.20 -2.30 -1.54
CA VAL A 168 -3.08 -2.69 -0.12
C VAL A 168 -2.27 -3.98 0.02
N PHE A 169 -2.48 -4.96 -0.86
CA PHE A 169 -1.71 -6.20 -0.91
C PHE A 169 -0.22 -5.90 -1.11
N LYS A 170 0.14 -5.14 -2.14
CA LYS A 170 1.55 -4.79 -2.44
C LYS A 170 2.21 -4.04 -1.28
N PHE A 171 1.46 -3.14 -0.63
CA PHE A 171 1.99 -2.43 0.53
C PHE A 171 2.21 -3.35 1.73
N LYS A 172 1.26 -4.24 2.05
CA LYS A 172 1.43 -5.26 3.11
C LYS A 172 2.59 -6.19 2.83
N GLU A 173 2.70 -6.69 1.61
CA GLU A 173 3.81 -7.51 1.15
C GLU A 173 5.14 -6.80 1.40
N SER A 174 5.25 -5.52 1.00
CA SER A 174 6.47 -4.74 1.21
C SER A 174 6.85 -4.56 2.69
N LEU A 175 5.85 -4.47 3.59
CA LEU A 175 6.06 -4.38 5.04
C LEU A 175 6.52 -5.73 5.62
N LEU A 176 5.93 -6.83 5.18
CA LEU A 176 6.31 -8.18 5.62
C LEU A 176 7.73 -8.53 5.14
N ILE A 177 8.09 -8.20 3.90
CA ILE A 177 9.46 -8.35 3.39
C ILE A 177 10.44 -7.51 4.22
N ALA A 178 10.08 -6.26 4.55
CA ALA A 178 10.92 -5.44 5.43
C ALA A 178 11.08 -6.05 6.83
N ALA A 179 10.03 -6.63 7.40
CA ALA A 179 10.10 -7.33 8.69
C ALA A 179 11.02 -8.56 8.62
N ILE A 180 10.94 -9.37 7.55
CA ILE A 180 11.85 -10.50 7.30
C ILE A 180 13.29 -10.02 7.25
N LEU A 181 13.59 -8.96 6.50
CA LEU A 181 14.95 -8.43 6.37
C LEU A 181 15.52 -7.96 7.71
N GLU A 182 14.73 -7.29 8.54
CA GLU A 182 15.17 -6.87 9.88
C GLU A 182 15.44 -8.09 10.79
N HIS A 183 14.59 -9.13 10.77
CA HIS A 183 14.86 -10.38 11.50
C HIS A 183 16.07 -11.15 11.00
N LEU A 184 16.31 -11.19 9.69
CA LEU A 184 17.52 -11.79 9.12
C LEU A 184 18.78 -11.03 9.57
N ASN A 185 18.70 -9.70 9.71
CA ASN A 185 19.80 -8.92 10.27
C ASN A 185 20.01 -9.21 11.75
N GLN A 186 18.94 -9.43 12.52
CA GLN A 186 19.05 -9.89 13.91
C GLN A 186 19.71 -11.27 14.03
N LEU A 187 19.32 -12.24 13.18
CA LEU A 187 19.91 -13.59 13.20
C LEU A 187 21.41 -13.60 12.88
N LYS A 188 21.92 -12.64 12.10
CA LYS A 188 23.37 -12.49 11.88
C LYS A 188 24.12 -12.17 13.17
N ILE A 189 23.44 -11.52 14.13
CA ILE A 189 24.01 -11.12 15.42
C ILE A 189 23.77 -12.21 16.46
N SER A 190 22.56 -12.77 16.51
CA SER A 190 22.13 -13.79 17.48
C SER A 190 21.48 -14.99 16.76
N PRO A 191 22.28 -15.93 16.20
CA PRO A 191 21.76 -17.02 15.38
C PRO A 191 20.98 -18.07 16.17
N THR A 192 21.23 -18.20 17.47
CA THR A 192 20.61 -19.19 18.37
C THR A 192 19.34 -18.68 19.05
N ASP A 193 18.89 -17.46 18.73
CA ASP A 193 17.71 -16.87 19.37
C ASP A 193 16.42 -17.51 18.86
N LEU A 194 15.82 -18.36 19.70
CA LEU A 194 14.59 -19.09 19.39
C LEU A 194 13.39 -18.15 19.17
N GLU A 195 13.33 -17.01 19.86
CA GLU A 195 12.24 -16.05 19.71
C GLU A 195 12.23 -15.46 18.30
N VAL A 196 13.42 -15.19 17.75
CA VAL A 196 13.59 -14.66 16.40
C VAL A 196 13.16 -15.67 15.35
N HIS A 197 13.58 -16.93 15.48
CA HIS A 197 13.14 -18.01 14.57
C HIS A 197 11.62 -18.21 14.61
N THR A 198 11.03 -18.12 15.80
CA THR A 198 9.57 -18.22 15.96
C THR A 198 8.85 -17.05 15.30
N SER A 199 9.32 -15.82 15.55
CA SER A 199 8.77 -14.62 14.91
C SER A 199 8.90 -14.67 13.38
N LEU A 200 10.06 -15.09 12.87
CA LEU A 200 10.31 -15.22 11.44
C LEU A 200 9.37 -16.24 10.79
N THR A 201 9.15 -17.39 11.45
CA THR A 201 8.19 -18.41 11.01
C THR A 201 6.76 -17.85 10.94
N ASN A 202 6.36 -17.05 11.93
CA ASN A 202 5.06 -16.38 11.92
C ASN A 202 4.94 -15.41 10.74
N ILE A 203 5.99 -14.63 10.44
CA ILE A 203 5.99 -13.68 9.32
C ILE A 203 5.88 -14.42 7.98
N TYR A 204 6.62 -15.51 7.78
CA TYR A 204 6.50 -16.33 6.58
C TYR A 204 5.10 -16.93 6.45
N THR A 205 4.49 -17.33 7.56
CA THR A 205 3.10 -17.82 7.58
C THR A 205 2.11 -16.72 7.20
N SER A 206 2.27 -15.50 7.71
CA SER A 206 1.48 -14.33 7.33
C SER A 206 1.67 -13.93 5.86
N LEU A 207 2.89 -14.08 5.33
CA LEU A 207 3.16 -13.81 3.92
C LEU A 207 2.50 -14.88 3.04
N PHE A 208 2.59 -16.15 3.44
CA PHE A 208 1.91 -17.25 2.76
C PHE A 208 0.40 -17.08 2.76
N SER A 209 -0.20 -16.69 3.89
CA SER A 209 -1.65 -16.44 3.97
C SER A 209 -2.05 -15.26 3.07
N LEU A 210 -1.25 -14.19 3.03
CA LEU A 210 -1.47 -13.05 2.13
C LEU A 210 -1.49 -13.48 0.66
N TYR A 211 -0.53 -14.31 0.23
CA TYR A 211 -0.51 -14.85 -1.14
C TYR A 211 -1.66 -15.82 -1.43
N LYS A 212 -2.01 -16.67 -0.46
CA LYS A 212 -3.14 -17.60 -0.58
C LYS A 212 -4.44 -16.82 -0.78
N GLU A 213 -4.67 -15.78 0.01
CA GLU A 213 -5.83 -14.90 -0.13
C GLU A 213 -5.87 -14.20 -1.49
N ALA A 214 -4.73 -13.68 -1.96
CA ALA A 214 -4.64 -13.05 -3.28
C ALA A 214 -5.00 -14.04 -4.40
N LYS A 215 -4.45 -15.27 -4.34
CA LYS A 215 -4.74 -16.32 -5.33
C LYS A 215 -6.22 -16.70 -5.34
N VAL A 216 -6.83 -16.89 -4.17
CA VAL A 216 -8.27 -17.19 -4.06
C VAL A 216 -9.10 -16.05 -4.63
N LYS A 217 -8.77 -14.79 -4.32
CA LYS A 217 -9.49 -13.61 -4.84
C LYS A 217 -9.33 -13.42 -6.36
N ILE A 218 -8.19 -13.77 -6.94
CA ILE A 218 -7.93 -13.70 -8.39
C ILE A 218 -8.68 -14.82 -9.15
N PHE A 219 -8.72 -16.05 -8.61
CA PHE A 219 -9.36 -17.19 -9.27
C PHE A 219 -10.88 -17.28 -9.05
N PHE A 220 -11.40 -16.88 -7.89
CA PHE A 220 -12.83 -17.02 -7.55
C PHE A 220 -13.63 -15.71 -7.64
N SER A 221 -13.06 -14.64 -8.20
CA SER A 221 -13.83 -13.42 -8.58
C SER A 221 -14.70 -13.62 -9.84
N LYS A 222 -14.70 -14.82 -10.44
CA LYS A 222 -15.57 -15.22 -11.55
C LYS A 222 -16.73 -16.09 -11.05
N THR A 223 -17.63 -15.53 -10.24
CA THR A 223 -19.01 -16.02 -10.05
C THR A 223 -19.88 -14.85 -9.65
#